data_AF-A0A954IUM6-F1
#
_entry.id   AF-A0A954IUM6-F1
#
_cell.length_a   1.000
_cell.length_b   1.000
_cell.length_c   1.000
_cell.angle_alpha   90.00
_cell.angle_beta   90.00
_cell.angle_gamma   90.00
#
_symmetry.space_group_name_H-M   'P 1'
#
loop_
_entity.id
_entity.type
_entity.pdbx_description
1 polymer ?
#
loop_
_entity_poly.entity_id
_entity_poly.type
_entity_poly.pdbx_seq_one_letter_code
_entity_poly.pdbx_strand_id
1 'polypeptide(L)' 'MPIITRDALLDFGAALLKAGGATEEEAQVVGRSLVEANLRGHDSHGVMWIPFYIKV' A
#
# COMPACT_ATOMS: atom_id res chain seq x y z
N MET A 1 15.78 -1.82 -10.05
CA MET A 1 14.46 -1.92 -9.39
C MET A 1 13.42 -2.27 -10.45
N PRO A 2 12.49 -3.19 -10.19
CA PRO A 2 11.37 -3.43 -11.10
C PRO A 2 10.50 -2.17 -11.18
N ILE A 3 9.91 -1.92 -12.35
CA ILE A 3 8.87 -0.90 -12.52
C ILE A 3 7.52 -1.59 -12.34
N ILE A 4 6.77 -1.18 -11.31
CA ILE A 4 5.42 -1.67 -11.02
C ILE A 4 4.45 -0.53 -11.34
N THR A 5 3.34 -0.83 -12.00
CA THR A 5 2.30 0.17 -12.28
C THR A 5 1.63 0.62 -10.99
N ARG A 6 1.16 1.87 -10.97
CA ARG A 6 0.36 2.41 -9.85
C ARG A 6 -0.75 1.46 -9.44
N ASP A 7 -1.54 1.00 -10.41
CA ASP A 7 -2.74 0.22 -10.15
C ASP A 7 -2.40 -1.16 -9.60
N ALA A 8 -1.38 -1.83 -10.18
CA ALA A 8 -0.93 -3.12 -9.66
C ALA A 8 -0.39 -3.01 -8.21
N LEU A 9 0.32 -1.92 -7.90
CA LEU A 9 0.84 -1.70 -6.56
C LEU A 9 -0.26 -1.35 -5.55
N LEU A 10 -1.28 -0.60 -5.99
CA LEU A 10 -2.46 -0.28 -5.18
C LEU A 10 -3.29 -1.53 -4.90
N ASP A 11 -3.59 -2.34 -5.91
CA ASP A 11 -4.37 -3.56 -5.78
C ASP A 11 -3.67 -4.54 -4.82
N PHE A 12 -2.36 -4.70 -4.97
CA PHE A 12 -1.55 -5.52 -4.07
C PHE A 12 -1.58 -5.00 -2.63
N GLY A 13 -1.34 -3.70 -2.42
CA GLY A 13 -1.30 -3.12 -1.09
C GLY A 13 -2.66 -3.15 -0.39
N ALA A 14 -3.74 -2.83 -1.11
CA ALA A 14 -5.09 -2.88 -0.59
C ALA A 14 -5.50 -4.32 -0.23
N ALA A 15 -5.13 -5.31 -1.05
CA ALA A 15 -5.40 -6.71 -0.74
C ALA A 15 -4.72 -7.16 0.57
N LEU A 16 -3.47 -6.76 0.79
CA LEU A 16 -2.74 -7.05 2.03
C LEU A 16 -3.39 -6.39 3.25
N LEU A 17 -3.74 -5.11 3.15
CA LEU A 17 -4.39 -4.37 4.24
C LEU A 17 -5.74 -5.00 4.63
N LYS A 18 -6.54 -5.41 3.64
CA LYS A 18 -7.79 -6.15 3.89
C LYS A 18 -7.55 -7.50 4.55
N ALA A 19 -6.52 -8.23 4.13
CA ALA A 19 -6.13 -9.48 4.77
C ALA A 19 -5.71 -9.26 6.24
N GLY A 20 -5.17 -8.08 6.56
CA GLY A 20 -4.88 -7.64 7.93
C GLY A 20 -6.08 -7.14 8.74
N GLY A 21 -7.30 -7.17 8.18
CA GLY A 21 -8.53 -6.79 8.86
C GLY A 21 -9.02 -5.36 8.58
N ALA A 22 -8.37 -4.60 7.70
CA ALA A 22 -8.89 -3.31 7.26
C ALA A 22 -10.17 -3.48 6.44
N THR A 23 -11.08 -2.51 6.53
CA THR A 23 -12.22 -2.40 5.62
C THR A 23 -11.75 -2.08 4.19
N GLU A 24 -12.62 -2.28 3.20
CA GLU A 24 -12.31 -1.89 1.81
C GLU A 24 -11.94 -0.41 1.70
N GLU A 25 -12.69 0.46 2.40
CA GLU A 25 -12.46 1.90 2.38
C GLU A 25 -11.09 2.27 2.99
N GLU A 26 -10.76 1.74 4.17
CA GLU A 26 -9.47 1.97 4.82
C GLU A 26 -8.30 1.46 3.96
N ALA A 27 -8.45 0.27 3.37
CA ALA A 27 -7.42 -0.32 2.51
C ALA A 27 -7.18 0.53 1.25
N GLN A 28 -8.23 1.06 0.64
CA GLN A 28 -8.12 1.95 -0.53
C GLN A 28 -7.49 3.30 -0.18
N VAL A 29 -7.87 3.90 0.95
CA VAL A 29 -7.33 5.18 1.41
C VAL A 29 -5.85 5.06 1.76
N VAL A 30 -5.50 4.09 2.62
CA VAL A 30 -4.11 3.87 3.06
C VAL A 30 -3.25 3.41 1.89
N GLY A 31 -3.70 2.41 1.13
CA GLY A 31 -2.97 1.91 -0.04
C GLY A 31 -2.65 3.01 -1.05
N ARG A 32 -3.62 3.90 -1.35
CA ARG A 32 -3.39 5.05 -2.24
C ARG A 32 -2.34 6.01 -1.68
N SER A 33 -2.44 6.36 -0.40
CA SER A 33 -1.47 7.25 0.25
C SER A 33 -0.03 6.71 0.14
N LEU A 34 0.16 5.41 0.42
CA LEU A 34 1.45 4.75 0.33
C LEU A 34 1.97 4.70 -1.11
N VAL A 35 1.13 4.33 -2.08
CA VAL A 35 1.52 4.30 -3.50
C VAL A 35 1.89 5.69 -4.01
N GLU A 36 1.15 6.72 -3.60
CA GLU A 36 1.49 8.09 -3.97
C GLU A 36 2.81 8.56 -3.36
N ALA A 37 3.18 8.10 -2.15
CA ALA A 37 4.49 8.36 -1.59
C ALA A 37 5.61 7.75 -2.45
N ASN A 38 5.43 6.51 -2.95
CA ASN A 38 6.36 5.92 -3.91
C ASN A 38 6.43 6.72 -5.23
N LEU A 39 5.30 7.14 -5.79
CA LEU A 39 5.26 7.94 -7.02
C LEU A 39 5.94 9.31 -6.87
N ARG A 40 5.95 9.88 -5.67
CA ARG A 40 6.63 11.14 -5.34
C ARG A 40 8.13 10.95 -5.01
N GLY A 41 8.65 9.73 -5.03
CA GLY A 41 10.04 9.41 -4.68
C GLY A 41 10.32 9.37 -3.17
N HIS A 42 9.27 9.30 -2.34
CA HIS A 42 9.36 9.16 -0.89
C HIS A 42 9.20 7.69 -0.47
N ASP A 43 10.09 6.82 -0.95
CA ASP A 43 9.98 5.37 -0.72
C ASP A 43 9.93 4.99 0.76
N SER A 44 10.60 5.75 1.63
CA SER A 44 10.56 5.62 3.08
C SER A 44 9.18 5.78 3.71
N HIS A 45 8.21 6.31 2.97
CA HIS A 45 6.81 6.52 3.37
C HIS A 45 5.84 5.72 2.50
N GLY A 46 6.35 4.84 1.62
CA GLY A 46 5.55 4.08 0.67
C GLY A 46 5.08 2.72 1.20
N VAL A 47 4.80 1.80 0.28
CA VAL A 47 4.24 0.47 0.59
C VAL A 47 5.07 -0.38 1.56
N MET A 48 6.32 -0.01 1.83
CA MET A 48 7.17 -0.66 2.83
C MET A 48 6.60 -0.63 4.25
N TRP A 49 5.61 0.24 4.53
CA TRP A 49 4.93 0.30 5.82
C TRP A 49 3.83 -0.75 6.01
N ILE A 50 3.34 -1.38 4.94
CA ILE A 50 2.24 -2.35 5.02
C ILE A 50 2.50 -3.48 6.05
N PRO A 51 3.69 -4.10 6.13
CA PRO A 51 3.99 -5.11 7.14
C PRO A 51 3.84 -4.64 8.59
N PHE A 52 3.92 -3.33 8.86
CA PHE A 52 3.73 -2.76 10.21
C PHE A 52 2.26 -2.47 10.53
N TYR A 53 1.40 -2.46 9.52
CA TYR A 53 -0.05 -2.26 9.68
C TYR A 53 -0.81 -3.58 9.84
N ILE A 54 -0.19 -4.70 9.50
CA ILE A 54 -0.79 -6.03 9.59
C ILE A 54 -0.16 -6.77 10.76
N LYS A 55 -0.98 -7.23 11.70
CA LYS A 55 -0.52 -8.11 12.78
C LYS A 55 -0.70 -9.57 12.38
N VAL A 56 0.37 -10.34 12.53
CA VAL A 56 0.39 -11.81 12.44
C VAL A 56 0.04 -12.42 13.78
#